data_AF-A0A7Y6MXJ6-F1
#
_entry.id   AF-A0A7Y6MXJ6-F1
#
_cell.length_a   1.000
_cell.length_b   1.000
_cell.length_c   1.000
_cell.angle_alpha   90.00
_cell.angle_beta   90.00
_cell.angle_gamma   90.00
#
_symmetry.space_group_name_H-M   'P 1'
#
loop_
_entity.id
_entity.type
_entity.pdbx_description
1 polymer ?
#
loop_
_entity_poly.entity_id
_entity_poly.type
_entity_poly.pdbx_seq_one_letter_code
_entity_poly.pdbx_strand_id
1 'polypeptide(L)'
;MADFASTIDETPAAKLRPKARPRATGGAKAASNRSARTPSETADSAVRSRRQLFRGKWLRRDMPRERLIDQGPDVLSDTEMIALVLGSGLPGHDVFSVARTLLDRFGSLRAMLDATYQDFDGIRGIGPAKKAQLLAIMEMARRSLVDKMRKRQLMNSPEAVESYLRLLIGGQPQEVFVSLFLDARHRLIRCEESARGSLTRMAVYPREIVRRALAANAASLIVAHNHPSGAVEPSASDCRLTQTLRDALALVDVQLIDHLVIGADSVYSFARAGWPELARKPAGAREAEGPPHGAVPRVANKV
;
A
#
# COMPACT_ATOMS: atom_id res chain seq x y z
N MET A 1 -2.89 -22.59 53.08
CA MET A 1 -3.87 -23.62 52.66
C MET A 1 -4.49 -23.14 51.36
N ALA A 2 -4.18 -23.65 50.17
CA ALA A 2 -3.52 -24.90 49.80
C ALA A 2 -2.59 -24.68 48.58
N ASP A 3 -1.45 -25.34 48.63
CA ASP A 3 -0.54 -25.66 47.52
C ASP A 3 -1.23 -26.57 46.50
N PHE A 4 -0.83 -26.48 45.23
CA PHE A 4 -0.59 -27.68 44.43
C PHE A 4 0.42 -27.37 43.31
N ALA A 5 1.60 -27.97 43.45
CA ALA A 5 2.66 -28.03 42.47
C ALA A 5 2.62 -29.37 41.71
N SER A 6 3.25 -29.38 40.53
CA SER A 6 3.64 -30.54 39.69
C SER A 6 2.46 -31.33 39.08
N THR A 7 2.50 -31.72 37.80
CA THR A 7 3.45 -32.69 37.26
C THR A 7 3.66 -32.51 35.75
N ILE A 8 4.93 -32.58 35.41
CA ILE A 8 5.53 -32.69 34.08
C ILE A 8 5.27 -34.11 33.56
N ASP A 9 4.86 -34.27 32.31
CA ASP A 9 5.02 -35.54 31.60
C ASP A 9 5.70 -35.29 30.25
N GLU A 10 6.97 -35.69 30.20
CA GLU A 10 7.80 -35.82 29.01
C GLU A 10 7.66 -37.25 28.48
N THR A 11 7.42 -37.43 27.18
CA THR A 11 7.88 -38.63 26.44
C THR A 11 7.80 -38.37 24.91
N PRO A 12 8.56 -39.09 24.06
CA PRO A 12 9.63 -38.47 23.30
C PRO A 12 9.50 -38.58 21.77
N ALA A 13 10.42 -37.90 21.10
CA ALA A 13 10.60 -37.84 19.65
C ALA A 13 10.76 -39.21 18.96
N ALA A 14 10.03 -39.39 17.85
CA ALA A 14 10.29 -40.43 16.86
C ALA A 14 10.82 -39.80 15.56
N LYS A 15 12.11 -40.05 15.30
CA LYS A 15 12.82 -39.78 14.05
C LYS A 15 12.32 -40.72 12.95
N LEU A 16 11.94 -40.20 11.79
CA LEU A 16 11.99 -40.95 10.53
C LEU A 16 12.52 -40.08 9.38
N ARG A 17 13.76 -40.36 8.98
CA ARG A 17 14.26 -40.18 7.61
C ARG A 17 14.07 -41.50 6.86
N PRO A 18 13.80 -41.46 5.55
CA PRO A 18 14.77 -42.07 4.63
C PRO A 18 14.92 -41.24 3.33
N LYS A 19 16.16 -40.93 2.95
CA LYS A 19 16.99 -41.58 1.89
C LYS A 19 16.92 -40.83 0.56
N ALA A 20 18.04 -40.21 0.22
CA ALA A 20 18.36 -39.66 -1.09
C ALA A 20 19.04 -40.73 -1.98
N ARG A 21 18.82 -40.63 -3.30
CA ARG A 21 19.75 -40.80 -4.46
C ARG A 21 19.02 -41.43 -5.67
N PRO A 22 19.54 -41.33 -6.92
CA PRO A 22 20.74 -40.60 -7.38
C PRO A 22 20.53 -39.65 -8.58
N ARG A 23 21.56 -38.82 -8.81
CA ARG A 23 21.90 -38.14 -10.06
C ARG A 23 22.15 -39.14 -11.19
N ALA A 24 21.71 -38.81 -12.41
CA ALA A 24 22.27 -39.32 -13.65
C ALA A 24 22.88 -38.17 -14.48
N THR A 25 24.03 -38.48 -15.05
CA THR A 25 24.98 -37.66 -15.80
C THR A 25 24.77 -37.76 -17.31
N GLY A 26 25.24 -36.75 -18.05
CA GLY A 26 25.55 -36.80 -19.48
C GLY A 26 24.48 -36.11 -20.34
N GLY A 27 24.79 -35.24 -21.30
CA GLY A 27 26.04 -34.82 -21.91
C GLY A 27 25.73 -33.69 -22.89
N ALA A 28 26.72 -32.82 -23.12
CA ALA A 28 26.63 -31.68 -24.01
C ALA A 28 26.46 -32.10 -25.49
N LYS A 29 25.71 -31.29 -26.27
CA LYS A 29 26.02 -31.01 -27.67
C LYS A 29 25.40 -29.67 -28.09
N ALA A 30 26.27 -28.75 -28.50
CA ALA A 30 25.93 -27.51 -29.16
C ALA A 30 25.52 -27.77 -30.63
N ALA A 31 24.53 -27.04 -31.15
CA ALA A 31 24.46 -26.65 -32.56
C ALA A 31 23.39 -25.57 -32.81
N SER A 32 23.89 -24.46 -33.36
CA SER A 32 23.30 -23.58 -34.37
C SER A 32 21.86 -23.07 -34.23
N ASN A 33 21.80 -21.79 -33.90
CA ASN A 33 20.95 -20.74 -34.44
C ASN A 33 20.26 -21.05 -35.79
N ARG A 34 18.91 -21.03 -35.81
CA ARG A 34 18.13 -20.62 -36.98
C ARG A 34 16.73 -20.17 -36.57
N SER A 35 16.44 -18.92 -36.94
CA SER A 35 15.17 -18.19 -36.89
C SER A 35 13.93 -19.06 -37.17
N ALA A 36 12.98 -19.06 -36.22
CA ALA A 36 11.59 -19.41 -36.45
C ALA A 36 10.71 -18.47 -35.63
N ARG A 37 9.92 -17.66 -36.33
CA ARG A 37 8.91 -16.73 -35.80
C ARG A 37 8.00 -17.46 -34.80
N THR A 38 7.98 -16.99 -33.56
CA THR A 38 7.00 -17.41 -32.55
C THR A 38 5.65 -16.73 -32.83
N PRO A 39 4.55 -17.46 -33.02
CA PRO A 39 3.22 -16.86 -33.04
C PRO A 39 2.76 -16.54 -31.61
N SER A 40 2.57 -15.24 -31.36
CA SER A 40 1.57 -14.62 -30.47
C SER A 40 1.22 -15.31 -29.13
N GLU A 41 1.82 -14.83 -28.04
CA GLU A 41 1.34 -15.00 -26.65
C GLU A 41 -0.05 -14.37 -26.41
N THR A 42 -0.54 -13.55 -27.35
CA THR A 42 -1.87 -12.94 -27.29
C THR A 42 -3.01 -13.88 -27.68
N ALA A 43 -2.71 -15.00 -28.36
CA ALA A 43 -3.73 -15.97 -28.76
C ALA A 43 -4.14 -16.91 -27.61
N ASP A 44 -3.21 -17.26 -26.71
CA ASP A 44 -3.46 -18.23 -25.63
C ASP A 44 -4.33 -17.65 -24.48
N SER A 45 -4.23 -16.35 -24.20
CA SER A 45 -5.10 -15.69 -23.21
C SER A 45 -6.55 -15.53 -23.73
N ALA A 46 -6.70 -15.32 -25.04
CA ALA A 46 -8.00 -15.23 -25.70
C ALA A 46 -8.69 -16.60 -25.81
N VAL A 47 -7.93 -17.69 -25.95
CA VAL A 47 -8.45 -19.07 -26.00
C VAL A 47 -8.90 -19.56 -24.61
N ARG A 48 -8.21 -19.16 -23.52
CA ARG A 48 -8.67 -19.43 -22.14
C ARG A 48 -9.95 -18.68 -21.78
N SER A 49 -10.14 -17.49 -22.32
CA SER A 49 -11.31 -16.63 -22.11
C SER A 49 -12.59 -17.12 -22.81
N ARG A 50 -12.50 -18.18 -23.65
CA ARG A 50 -13.61 -18.67 -24.51
C ARG A 50 -14.19 -20.03 -24.14
N ARG A 51 -13.90 -20.60 -22.97
CA ARG A 51 -14.69 -21.72 -22.42
C ARG A 51 -15.96 -21.21 -21.74
N GLN A 52 -16.80 -20.63 -22.59
CA GLN A 52 -18.27 -20.58 -22.54
C GLN A 52 -18.93 -20.91 -21.20
N LEU A 53 -19.32 -19.85 -20.50
CA LEU A 53 -20.58 -19.77 -19.75
C LEU A 53 -21.74 -20.06 -20.71
N PHE A 54 -22.07 -21.33 -20.91
CA PHE A 54 -23.34 -21.76 -21.50
C PHE A 54 -24.17 -22.45 -20.42
N ARG A 55 -25.45 -22.07 -20.36
CA ARG A 55 -26.49 -22.50 -19.42
C ARG A 55 -26.24 -23.89 -18.78
N GLY A 56 -25.84 -23.87 -17.51
CA GLY A 56 -26.21 -24.91 -16.53
C GLY A 56 -25.52 -26.26 -16.67
N LYS A 57 -24.26 -26.35 -16.23
CA LYS A 57 -23.76 -27.26 -15.18
C LYS A 57 -22.24 -27.30 -15.30
N TRP A 58 -21.58 -26.49 -14.48
CA TRP A 58 -20.17 -26.68 -14.20
C TRP A 58 -19.96 -28.13 -13.76
N LEU A 59 -18.95 -28.80 -14.31
CA LEU A 59 -18.50 -30.05 -13.71
C LEU A 59 -18.07 -29.72 -12.27
N ARG A 60 -18.34 -30.62 -11.33
CA ARG A 60 -18.04 -30.36 -9.92
C ARG A 60 -16.60 -29.88 -9.71
N ARG A 61 -15.63 -30.51 -10.39
CA ARG A 61 -14.20 -30.13 -10.37
C ARG A 61 -13.89 -28.72 -10.90
N ASP A 62 -14.75 -28.17 -11.75
CA ASP A 62 -14.57 -26.83 -12.31
C ASP A 62 -15.20 -25.77 -11.41
N MET A 63 -16.05 -26.16 -10.44
CA MET A 63 -16.68 -25.22 -9.52
C MET A 63 -15.61 -24.47 -8.71
N PRO A 64 -15.76 -23.14 -8.53
CA PRO A 64 -14.77 -22.34 -7.81
C PRO A 64 -14.38 -22.90 -6.44
N ARG A 65 -15.32 -23.51 -5.71
CA ARG A 65 -15.07 -24.05 -4.37
C ARG A 65 -14.14 -25.24 -4.42
N GLU A 66 -14.38 -26.16 -5.36
CA GLU A 66 -13.58 -27.36 -5.49
C GLU A 66 -12.20 -27.00 -6.06
N ARG A 67 -12.13 -26.06 -7.02
CA ARG A 67 -10.85 -25.51 -7.51
C ARG A 67 -10.03 -24.85 -6.40
N LEU A 68 -10.67 -24.08 -5.51
CA LEU A 68 -10.00 -23.49 -4.35
C LEU A 68 -9.38 -24.55 -3.44
N ILE A 69 -10.10 -25.64 -3.19
CA ILE A 69 -9.65 -26.75 -2.32
C ILE A 69 -8.51 -27.53 -2.98
N ASP A 70 -8.66 -27.88 -4.26
CA ASP A 70 -7.74 -28.79 -4.95
C ASP A 70 -6.47 -28.09 -5.47
N GLN A 71 -6.57 -26.80 -5.85
CA GLN A 71 -5.52 -26.07 -6.56
C GLN A 71 -5.10 -24.77 -5.86
N GLY A 72 -5.80 -24.36 -4.80
CA GLY A 72 -5.52 -23.14 -4.07
C GLY A 72 -6.15 -21.88 -4.69
N PRO A 73 -5.94 -20.71 -4.08
CA PRO A 73 -6.61 -19.47 -4.48
C PRO A 73 -6.10 -18.87 -5.78
N ASP A 74 -4.83 -19.12 -6.16
CA ASP A 74 -4.15 -18.47 -7.28
C ASP A 74 -4.77 -18.83 -8.65
N VAL A 75 -5.55 -19.91 -8.73
CA VAL A 75 -6.22 -20.32 -9.97
C VAL A 75 -7.56 -19.61 -10.19
N LEU A 76 -8.10 -18.95 -9.17
CA LEU A 76 -9.41 -18.30 -9.25
C LEU A 76 -9.29 -16.88 -9.79
N SER A 77 -10.22 -16.51 -10.66
CA SER A 77 -10.43 -15.12 -11.03
C SER A 77 -11.09 -14.33 -9.90
N ASP A 78 -10.95 -13.00 -9.92
CA ASP A 78 -11.61 -12.09 -8.98
C ASP A 78 -13.13 -12.30 -8.95
N THR A 79 -13.74 -12.57 -10.11
CA THR A 79 -15.17 -12.86 -10.22
C THR A 79 -15.54 -14.15 -9.48
N GLU A 80 -14.74 -15.20 -9.62
CA GLU A 80 -14.94 -16.47 -8.93
C GLU A 80 -14.73 -16.33 -7.42
N MET A 81 -13.75 -15.51 -7.00
CA MET A 81 -13.49 -15.21 -5.60
C MET A 81 -14.69 -14.52 -4.94
N ILE A 82 -15.25 -13.49 -5.59
CA ILE A 82 -16.46 -12.81 -5.10
C ILE A 82 -17.64 -13.77 -5.09
N ALA A 83 -17.83 -14.55 -6.16
CA ALA A 83 -18.93 -15.50 -6.24
C ALA A 83 -18.90 -16.52 -5.09
N LEU A 84 -17.71 -16.99 -4.71
CA LEU A 84 -17.52 -17.85 -3.54
C LEU A 84 -17.93 -17.18 -2.24
N VAL A 85 -17.52 -15.94 -2.04
CA VAL A 85 -17.89 -15.17 -0.85
C VAL A 85 -19.40 -14.99 -0.77
N LEU A 86 -20.05 -14.63 -1.88
CA LEU A 86 -21.50 -14.42 -1.94
C LEU A 86 -22.31 -15.71 -1.77
N GLY A 87 -21.72 -16.87 -2.04
CA GLY A 87 -22.33 -18.19 -1.94
C GLY A 87 -23.34 -18.47 -3.05
N SER A 88 -24.54 -17.91 -2.96
CA SER A 88 -25.64 -18.17 -3.88
C SER A 88 -26.23 -16.90 -4.50
N GLY A 89 -26.78 -17.03 -5.71
CA GLY A 89 -27.51 -15.95 -6.40
C GLY A 89 -28.92 -15.75 -5.86
N LEU A 90 -29.67 -14.85 -6.51
CA LEU A 90 -31.13 -14.76 -6.36
C LEU A 90 -31.82 -15.56 -7.48
N PRO A 91 -33.09 -15.95 -7.31
CA PRO A 91 -33.87 -16.48 -8.42
C PRO A 91 -33.81 -15.55 -9.64
N GLY A 92 -33.39 -16.10 -10.78
CA GLY A 92 -33.20 -15.36 -12.04
C GLY A 92 -31.94 -14.49 -12.12
N HIS A 93 -31.10 -14.43 -11.08
CA HIS A 93 -29.83 -13.69 -11.07
C HIS A 93 -28.69 -14.58 -10.55
N ASP A 94 -27.85 -15.04 -11.46
CA ASP A 94 -26.68 -15.85 -11.14
C ASP A 94 -25.66 -15.07 -10.28
N VAL A 95 -25.02 -15.78 -9.34
CA VAL A 95 -24.05 -15.20 -8.39
C VAL A 95 -22.85 -14.59 -9.12
N PHE A 96 -22.44 -15.19 -10.25
CA PHE A 96 -21.36 -14.65 -11.07
C PHE A 96 -21.73 -13.33 -11.74
N SER A 97 -23.01 -13.13 -12.08
CA SER A 97 -23.46 -11.85 -12.63
C SER A 97 -23.42 -10.77 -11.57
N VAL A 98 -23.83 -11.08 -10.33
CA VAL A 98 -23.69 -10.15 -9.20
C VAL A 98 -22.21 -9.84 -8.92
N ALA A 99 -21.34 -10.84 -8.97
CA ALA A 99 -19.90 -10.66 -8.80
C ALA A 99 -19.28 -9.75 -9.87
N ARG A 100 -19.67 -9.92 -11.14
CA ARG A 100 -19.26 -9.01 -12.23
C ARG A 100 -19.75 -7.60 -12.00
N THR A 101 -21.03 -7.41 -11.63
CA THR A 101 -21.56 -6.06 -11.32
C THR A 101 -20.80 -5.38 -10.19
N LEU A 102 -20.32 -6.12 -9.19
CA LEU A 102 -19.45 -5.57 -8.15
C LEU A 102 -18.11 -5.12 -8.73
N LEU A 103 -17.44 -5.97 -9.50
CA LEU A 103 -16.16 -5.60 -10.13
C LEU A 103 -16.31 -4.43 -11.10
N ASP A 104 -17.38 -4.37 -11.89
CA ASP A 104 -17.64 -3.27 -12.80
C ASP A 104 -17.88 -1.94 -12.03
N ARG A 105 -18.54 -2.02 -10.87
CA ARG A 105 -18.80 -0.83 -10.03
C ARG A 105 -17.54 -0.33 -9.33
N PHE A 106 -16.73 -1.23 -8.76
CA PHE A 106 -15.57 -0.86 -7.96
C PHE A 106 -14.26 -0.84 -8.74
N GLY A 107 -14.23 -1.39 -9.95
CA GLY A 107 -13.05 -1.51 -10.82
C GLY A 107 -12.10 -2.66 -10.46
N SER A 108 -11.89 -2.93 -9.17
CA SER A 108 -11.03 -4.03 -8.70
C SER A 108 -11.39 -4.52 -7.29
N LEU A 109 -10.95 -5.72 -6.91
CA LEU A 109 -11.02 -6.19 -5.51
C LEU A 109 -10.34 -5.23 -4.54
N ARG A 110 -9.26 -4.60 -5.00
CA ARG A 110 -8.46 -3.67 -4.20
C ARG A 110 -9.26 -2.42 -3.86
N ALA A 111 -9.88 -1.79 -4.86
CA ALA A 111 -10.74 -0.63 -4.66
C ALA A 111 -11.98 -0.99 -3.82
N MET A 112 -12.46 -2.23 -3.94
CA MET A 112 -13.55 -2.73 -3.10
C MET A 112 -13.18 -2.74 -1.61
N LEU A 113 -11.91 -2.93 -1.23
CA LEU A 113 -11.50 -2.89 0.18
C LEU A 113 -11.94 -1.59 0.87
N ASP A 114 -11.92 -0.47 0.15
CA ASP A 114 -12.24 0.86 0.68
C ASP A 114 -13.74 1.19 0.61
N ALA A 115 -14.57 0.24 0.17
CA ALA A 115 -16.03 0.40 0.08
C ALA A 115 -16.69 0.52 1.47
N THR A 116 -17.63 1.46 1.55
CA THR A 116 -18.54 1.66 2.67
C THR A 116 -19.83 0.84 2.50
N TYR A 117 -20.65 0.76 3.55
CA TYR A 117 -21.94 0.07 3.49
C TYR A 117 -22.87 0.62 2.40
N GLN A 118 -22.82 1.93 2.17
CA GLN A 118 -23.68 2.64 1.21
C GLN A 118 -23.24 2.40 -0.25
N ASP A 119 -21.97 2.12 -0.49
CA ASP A 119 -21.47 1.89 -1.86
C ASP A 119 -22.08 0.64 -2.53
N PHE A 120 -22.63 -0.26 -1.72
CA PHE A 120 -23.38 -1.44 -2.18
C PHE A 120 -24.87 -1.18 -2.42
N ASP A 121 -25.37 0.03 -2.19
CA ASP A 121 -26.78 0.37 -2.40
C ASP A 121 -27.18 0.29 -3.89
N GLY A 122 -28.42 -0.16 -4.12
CA GLY A 122 -28.97 -0.37 -5.45
C GLY A 122 -28.47 -1.62 -6.19
N ILE A 123 -27.53 -2.39 -5.63
CA ILE A 123 -27.05 -3.63 -6.26
C ILE A 123 -28.03 -4.78 -5.98
N ARG A 124 -28.78 -5.18 -7.01
CA ARG A 124 -29.69 -6.33 -6.93
C ARG A 124 -28.90 -7.61 -6.59
N GLY A 125 -29.35 -8.34 -5.57
CA GLY A 125 -28.66 -9.54 -5.09
C GLY A 125 -27.72 -9.32 -3.92
N ILE A 126 -27.50 -8.06 -3.50
CA ILE A 126 -26.68 -7.68 -2.36
C ILE A 126 -27.56 -7.04 -1.27
N GLY A 127 -28.19 -7.89 -0.48
CA GLY A 127 -28.94 -7.48 0.72
C GLY A 127 -28.04 -7.22 1.94
N PRO A 128 -28.62 -6.77 3.08
CA PRO A 128 -27.86 -6.41 4.28
C PRO A 128 -26.86 -7.48 4.76
N ALA A 129 -27.25 -8.76 4.71
CA ALA A 129 -26.37 -9.87 5.11
C ALA A 129 -25.10 -9.98 4.25
N LYS A 130 -25.24 -9.89 2.92
CA LYS A 130 -24.11 -9.95 2.00
C LYS A 130 -23.23 -8.70 2.08
N LYS A 131 -23.82 -7.52 2.32
CA LYS A 131 -23.06 -6.30 2.59
C LYS A 131 -22.18 -6.45 3.83
N ALA A 132 -22.77 -6.89 4.94
CA ALA A 132 -22.05 -7.11 6.19
C ALA A 132 -20.93 -8.16 6.01
N GLN A 133 -21.19 -9.23 5.26
CA GLN A 133 -20.20 -10.26 4.95
C GLN A 133 -19.01 -9.71 4.14
N LEU A 134 -19.27 -8.95 3.07
CA LEU A 134 -18.23 -8.33 2.26
C LEU A 134 -17.40 -7.35 3.10
N LEU A 135 -18.06 -6.44 3.84
CA LEU A 135 -17.40 -5.50 4.76
C LEU A 135 -16.53 -6.21 5.80
N ALA A 136 -17.02 -7.30 6.40
CA ALA A 136 -16.25 -8.06 7.36
C ALA A 136 -15.00 -8.70 6.74
N ILE A 137 -15.10 -9.28 5.54
CA ILE A 137 -13.95 -9.87 4.85
C ILE A 137 -12.91 -8.81 4.47
N MET A 138 -13.37 -7.66 3.97
CA MET A 138 -12.48 -6.55 3.61
C MET A 138 -11.79 -5.96 4.85
N GLU A 139 -12.51 -5.85 5.97
CA GLU A 139 -11.94 -5.45 7.26
C GLU A 139 -10.95 -6.49 7.82
N MET A 140 -11.24 -7.79 7.69
CA MET A 140 -10.28 -8.84 8.06
C MET A 140 -9.01 -8.77 7.21
N ALA A 141 -9.14 -8.56 5.90
CA ALA A 141 -7.99 -8.38 5.01
C ALA A 141 -7.17 -7.16 5.43
N ARG A 142 -7.81 -6.01 5.67
CA ARG A 142 -7.17 -4.78 6.15
C ARG A 142 -6.45 -5.02 7.48
N ARG A 143 -7.11 -5.62 8.48
CA ARG A 143 -6.50 -5.93 9.79
C ARG A 143 -5.35 -6.92 9.68
N SER A 144 -5.47 -7.96 8.85
CA SER A 144 -4.38 -8.92 8.65
C SER A 144 -3.17 -8.26 8.01
N LEU A 145 -3.37 -7.31 7.10
CA LEU A 145 -2.28 -6.56 6.49
C LEU A 145 -1.60 -5.68 7.54
N VAL A 146 -2.37 -4.94 8.34
CA VAL A 146 -1.85 -4.14 9.47
C VAL A 146 -1.12 -5.01 10.51
N ASP A 147 -1.61 -6.19 10.85
CA ASP A 147 -1.00 -7.06 11.87
C ASP A 147 0.28 -7.75 11.36
N LYS A 148 0.29 -8.24 10.11
CA LYS A 148 1.52 -8.74 9.45
C LYS A 148 2.61 -7.68 9.45
N MET A 149 2.22 -6.42 9.33
CA MET A 149 3.13 -5.28 9.32
C MET A 149 3.69 -4.89 10.68
N ARG A 150 2.90 -5.01 11.75
CA ARG A 150 3.41 -4.83 13.10
C ARG A 150 4.37 -5.95 13.51
N LYS A 151 4.21 -7.16 12.95
CA LYS A 151 4.94 -8.37 13.38
C LYS A 151 6.12 -8.77 12.48
N ARG A 152 6.34 -8.19 11.29
CA ARG A 152 7.43 -8.56 10.37
C ARG A 152 8.09 -7.36 9.69
N GLN A 153 9.35 -7.57 9.29
CA GLN A 153 10.27 -6.66 8.58
C GLN A 153 9.74 -6.20 7.21
N LEU A 154 8.61 -5.50 7.18
CA LEU A 154 8.03 -5.04 5.93
C LEU A 154 8.90 -3.96 5.26
N MET A 155 9.67 -3.20 6.04
CA MET A 155 10.52 -2.12 5.54
C MET A 155 11.81 -2.61 4.87
N ASN A 156 11.97 -3.93 4.69
CA ASN A 156 13.06 -4.49 3.89
C ASN A 156 12.76 -4.47 2.38
N SER A 157 11.52 -4.15 1.97
CA SER A 157 11.13 -4.00 0.57
C SER A 157 10.30 -2.71 0.40
N PRO A 158 10.73 -1.78 -0.46
CA PRO A 158 9.96 -0.59 -0.82
C PRO A 158 8.54 -0.92 -1.29
N GLU A 159 8.38 -2.00 -2.08
CA GLU A 159 7.11 -2.42 -2.66
C GLU A 159 6.07 -2.78 -1.59
N ALA A 160 6.54 -3.37 -0.48
CA ALA A 160 5.67 -3.73 0.62
C ALA A 160 5.19 -2.49 1.39
N VAL A 161 6.06 -1.48 1.57
CA VAL A 161 5.70 -0.17 2.15
C VAL A 161 4.70 0.56 1.26
N GLU A 162 4.92 0.59 -0.05
CA GLU A 162 3.99 1.18 -1.01
C GLU A 162 2.62 0.49 -0.98
N SER A 163 2.60 -0.85 -0.95
CA SER A 163 1.36 -1.63 -0.88
C SER A 163 0.58 -1.33 0.39
N TYR A 164 1.28 -1.22 1.52
CA TYR A 164 0.66 -0.83 2.78
C TYR A 164 0.04 0.56 2.72
N LEU A 165 0.80 1.54 2.25
CA LEU A 165 0.34 2.93 2.24
C LEU A 165 -0.81 3.11 1.25
N ARG A 166 -0.79 2.40 0.11
CA ARG A 166 -1.97 2.28 -0.75
C ARG A 166 -3.18 1.79 0.06
N LEU A 167 -3.06 0.68 0.80
CA LEU A 167 -4.13 0.12 1.64
C LEU A 167 -4.61 1.07 2.73
N LEU A 168 -3.72 1.89 3.28
CA LEU A 168 -4.03 2.77 4.40
C LEU A 168 -4.69 4.08 3.96
N ILE A 169 -4.18 4.72 2.89
CA ILE A 169 -4.59 6.06 2.49
C ILE A 169 -4.95 6.22 1.01
N GLY A 170 -4.65 5.25 0.14
CA GLY A 170 -4.84 5.39 -1.31
C GLY A 170 -6.29 5.58 -1.75
N GLY A 171 -7.26 5.03 -1.02
CA GLY A 171 -8.70 5.17 -1.30
C GLY A 171 -9.39 6.30 -0.53
N GLN A 172 -8.65 7.13 0.21
CA GLN A 172 -9.27 8.17 1.04
C GLN A 172 -9.80 9.33 0.17
N PRO A 173 -11.05 9.79 0.39
CA PRO A 173 -11.63 10.90 -0.39
C PRO A 173 -11.04 12.28 -0.04
N GLN A 174 -10.24 12.34 1.02
CA GLN A 174 -9.51 13.52 1.47
C GLN A 174 -8.02 13.21 1.46
N GLU A 175 -7.20 14.26 1.37
CA GLU A 175 -5.76 14.14 1.56
C GLU A 175 -5.47 13.75 3.02
N VAL A 176 -4.73 12.67 3.20
CA VAL A 176 -4.31 12.13 4.49
C VAL A 176 -2.80 11.99 4.45
N PHE A 177 -2.10 12.55 5.43
CA PHE A 177 -0.66 12.47 5.56
C PHE A 177 -0.34 11.60 6.76
N VAL A 178 0.43 10.56 6.51
CA VAL A 178 0.82 9.56 7.51
C VAL A 178 2.31 9.58 7.74
N SER A 179 2.71 9.17 8.93
CA SER A 179 4.09 9.05 9.35
C SER A 179 4.33 7.66 9.94
N LEU A 180 5.32 6.97 9.38
CA LEU A 180 5.79 5.66 9.79
C LEU A 180 7.11 5.84 10.56
N PHE A 181 7.04 5.70 11.87
CA PHE A 181 8.19 5.82 12.77
C PHE A 181 8.90 4.48 12.91
N LEU A 182 10.21 4.45 12.67
CA LEU A 182 10.99 3.23 12.51
C LEU A 182 12.14 3.17 13.50
N ASP A 183 12.46 1.97 13.97
CA ASP A 183 13.64 1.73 14.79
C ASP A 183 14.93 1.60 13.95
N ALA A 184 16.08 1.44 14.61
CA ALA A 184 17.38 1.31 13.95
C ALA A 184 17.53 0.08 13.02
N ARG A 185 16.58 -0.87 13.06
CA ARG A 185 16.51 -2.03 12.15
C ARG A 185 15.40 -1.87 11.11
N HIS A 186 14.92 -0.64 10.92
CA HIS A 186 13.80 -0.28 10.07
C HIS A 186 12.53 -1.08 10.40
N ARG A 187 12.25 -1.37 11.68
CA ARG A 187 10.97 -1.99 12.08
C ARG A 187 9.98 -0.89 12.45
N LEU A 188 8.72 -1.06 12.03
CA LEU A 188 7.65 -0.12 12.35
C LEU A 188 7.39 -0.09 13.86
N ILE A 189 7.73 1.03 14.50
CA ILE A 189 7.37 1.33 15.89
C ILE A 189 5.91 1.75 15.93
N ARG A 190 5.56 2.72 15.08
CA ARG A 190 4.24 3.35 15.06
C ARG A 190 3.91 3.89 13.67
N CYS A 191 2.65 3.73 13.27
CA CYS A 191 2.04 4.45 12.16
C CYS A 191 1.04 5.45 12.76
N GLU A 192 1.08 6.70 12.31
CA GLU A 192 0.16 7.75 12.75
C GLU A 192 -0.30 8.58 11.55
N GLU A 193 -1.56 8.97 11.57
CA GLU A 193 -2.07 10.06 10.73
C GLU A 193 -1.62 11.39 11.34
N SER A 194 -0.63 12.02 10.70
CA SER A 194 -0.01 13.25 11.21
C SER A 194 -0.84 14.48 10.87
N ALA A 195 -1.64 14.42 9.81
CA ALA A 195 -2.63 15.43 9.48
C ALA A 195 -3.67 14.85 8.49
N ARG A 196 -4.77 15.58 8.33
CA ARG A 196 -5.82 15.34 7.34
C ARG A 196 -6.25 16.67 6.75
N GLY A 197 -6.25 16.75 5.43
CA GLY A 197 -6.69 17.94 4.69
C GLY A 197 -8.21 18.00 4.52
N SER A 198 -8.72 19.20 4.22
CA SER A 198 -10.01 19.37 3.55
C SER A 198 -9.79 19.45 2.03
N LEU A 199 -10.86 19.67 1.25
CA LEU A 199 -10.79 19.87 -0.21
C LEU A 199 -9.79 20.95 -0.68
N THR A 200 -9.39 21.90 0.17
CA THR A 200 -8.64 23.10 -0.27
C THR A 200 -7.21 23.22 0.23
N ARG A 201 -6.82 22.52 1.30
CA ARG A 201 -5.43 22.51 1.81
C ARG A 201 -5.26 21.54 2.97
N MET A 202 -4.04 21.03 3.07
CA MET A 202 -3.55 20.25 4.17
C MET A 202 -2.38 20.95 4.87
N ALA A 203 -2.46 21.15 6.19
CA ALA A 203 -1.38 21.74 6.96
C ALA A 203 -0.61 20.65 7.71
N VAL A 204 0.62 20.39 7.25
CA VAL A 204 1.58 19.52 7.95
C VAL A 204 2.61 20.40 8.63
N TYR A 205 2.81 20.20 9.94
CA TYR A 205 3.76 20.96 10.73
C TYR A 205 5.01 20.12 11.04
N PRO A 206 6.17 20.39 10.41
CA PRO A 206 7.40 19.62 10.64
C PRO A 206 7.78 19.48 12.11
N ARG A 207 7.61 20.54 12.92
CA ARG A 207 7.89 20.52 14.36
C ARG A 207 7.17 19.39 15.09
N GLU A 208 5.92 19.10 14.72
CA GLU A 208 5.12 18.07 15.39
C GLU A 208 5.53 16.67 14.94
N ILE A 209 5.98 16.51 13.69
CA ILE A 209 6.54 15.24 13.20
C ILE A 209 7.87 14.95 13.91
N VAL A 210 8.76 15.95 14.01
CA VAL A 210 10.04 15.82 14.74
C VAL A 210 9.80 15.48 16.21
N ARG A 211 8.89 16.20 16.89
CA ARG A 211 8.53 15.93 18.29
C ARG A 211 8.04 14.49 18.49
N ARG A 212 7.21 13.98 17.58
CA ARG A 212 6.71 12.60 17.62
C ARG A 212 7.80 11.57 17.32
N ALA A 213 8.69 11.85 16.38
CA ALA A 213 9.82 10.97 16.08
C ALA A 213 10.71 10.77 17.31
N LEU A 214 11.04 11.87 18.01
CA LEU A 214 11.78 11.83 19.27
C LEU A 214 11.01 11.09 20.37
N ALA A 215 9.72 11.38 20.55
CA ALA A 215 8.89 10.70 21.54
C ALA A 215 8.75 9.19 21.29
N ALA A 216 8.80 8.76 20.03
CA ALA A 216 8.77 7.35 19.63
C ALA A 216 10.16 6.68 19.68
N ASN A 217 11.24 7.40 19.98
CA ASN A 217 12.63 6.95 19.82
C ASN A 217 12.89 6.38 18.41
N ALA A 218 12.34 7.05 17.40
CA ALA A 218 12.52 6.64 16.01
C ALA A 218 13.95 6.93 15.55
N ALA A 219 14.60 5.95 14.93
CA ALA A 219 15.87 6.15 14.23
C ALA A 219 15.63 6.67 12.81
N SER A 220 14.48 6.35 12.22
CA SER A 220 14.14 6.80 10.88
C SER A 220 12.63 6.93 10.67
N LEU A 221 12.26 7.60 9.57
CA LEU A 221 10.90 8.00 9.25
C LEU A 221 10.62 7.75 7.77
N ILE A 222 9.43 7.23 7.46
CA ILE A 222 8.81 7.36 6.14
C ILE A 222 7.56 8.21 6.31
N VAL A 223 7.36 9.18 5.43
CA VAL A 223 6.12 9.94 5.35
C VAL A 223 5.40 9.67 4.04
N ALA A 224 4.08 9.79 4.04
CA ALA A 224 3.32 9.61 2.82
C ALA A 224 2.03 10.42 2.86
N HIS A 225 1.52 10.79 1.69
CA HIS A 225 0.17 11.32 1.55
C HIS A 225 -0.50 10.82 0.28
N ASN A 226 -1.82 10.81 0.25
CA ASN A 226 -2.59 10.54 -0.95
C ASN A 226 -3.09 11.85 -1.57
N HIS A 227 -3.27 11.85 -2.89
CA HIS A 227 -4.09 12.84 -3.57
C HIS A 227 -5.44 12.22 -3.95
N PRO A 228 -6.58 12.80 -3.57
CA PRO A 228 -7.91 12.30 -3.96
C PRO A 228 -8.11 12.21 -5.48
N SER A 229 -7.38 13.03 -6.25
CA SER A 229 -7.37 12.98 -7.71
C SER A 229 -6.72 11.72 -8.29
N GLY A 230 -5.95 10.98 -7.48
CA GLY A 230 -5.15 9.83 -7.90
C GLY A 230 -3.81 10.19 -8.59
N ALA A 231 -3.56 11.48 -8.87
CA ALA A 231 -2.29 11.93 -9.45
C ALA A 231 -1.16 11.84 -8.40
N VAL A 232 -0.01 11.30 -8.79
CA VAL A 232 1.13 11.09 -7.87
C VAL A 232 2.24 12.12 -8.00
N GLU A 233 2.14 13.03 -8.96
CA GLU A 233 3.13 14.09 -9.10
C GLU A 233 3.07 15.03 -7.89
N PRO A 234 4.18 15.25 -7.16
CA PRO A 234 4.18 16.11 -5.99
C PRO A 234 3.99 17.58 -6.36
N SER A 235 3.25 18.31 -5.54
CA SER A 235 3.13 19.75 -5.65
C SER A 235 4.40 20.47 -5.19
N ALA A 236 4.52 21.76 -5.53
CA ALA A 236 5.60 22.60 -5.00
C ALA A 236 5.55 22.73 -3.46
N SER A 237 4.38 22.60 -2.85
CA SER A 237 4.24 22.52 -1.38
C SER A 237 4.84 21.24 -0.82
N ASP A 238 4.63 20.10 -1.49
CA ASP A 238 5.16 18.81 -1.06
C ASP A 238 6.67 18.82 -1.12
N CYS A 239 7.26 19.33 -2.21
CA CYS A 239 8.71 19.47 -2.34
C CYS A 239 9.32 20.33 -1.20
N ARG A 240 8.70 21.46 -0.87
CA ARG A 240 9.17 22.32 0.25
C ARG A 240 9.01 21.63 1.60
N LEU A 241 7.90 20.93 1.82
CA LEU A 241 7.65 20.17 3.04
C LEU A 241 8.68 19.04 3.20
N THR A 242 8.92 18.25 2.16
CA THR A 242 9.92 17.18 2.13
C THR A 242 11.29 17.70 2.52
N GLN A 243 11.72 18.81 1.92
CA GLN A 243 13.02 19.41 2.19
C GLN A 243 13.12 19.88 3.64
N THR A 244 12.10 20.61 4.12
CA THR A 244 12.05 21.11 5.52
C THR A 244 12.09 19.96 6.52
N LEU A 245 11.36 18.87 6.26
CA LEU A 245 11.37 17.68 7.10
C LEU A 245 12.74 17.01 7.10
N ARG A 246 13.35 16.83 5.92
CA ARG A 246 14.67 16.22 5.79
C ARG A 246 15.72 16.99 6.57
N ASP A 247 15.74 18.31 6.44
CA ASP A 247 16.69 19.17 7.15
C ASP A 247 16.45 19.14 8.67
N ALA A 248 15.19 19.23 9.10
CA ALA A 248 14.86 19.24 10.53
C ALA A 248 15.12 17.90 11.24
N LEU A 249 14.85 16.77 10.57
CA LEU A 249 15.08 15.44 11.12
C LEU A 249 16.59 15.12 11.19
N ALA A 250 17.38 15.60 10.21
CA ALA A 250 18.83 15.43 10.22
C ALA A 250 19.51 16.13 11.41
N LEU A 251 18.94 17.25 11.91
CA LEU A 251 19.47 17.96 13.10
C LEU A 251 19.31 17.17 14.40
N VAL A 252 18.48 16.13 14.41
CA VAL A 252 18.18 15.30 15.59
C VAL A 252 18.47 13.83 15.33
N ASP A 253 19.35 13.53 14.37
CA ASP A 253 19.79 12.17 14.02
C ASP A 253 18.65 11.20 13.66
N VAL A 254 17.56 11.71 13.09
CA VAL A 254 16.48 10.90 12.52
C VAL A 254 16.56 10.95 11.00
N GLN A 255 16.64 9.80 10.35
CA GLN A 255 16.71 9.75 8.89
C GLN A 255 15.32 9.78 8.26
N LEU A 256 15.05 10.71 7.35
CA LEU A 256 13.91 10.59 6.42
C LEU A 256 14.29 9.60 5.31
N ILE A 257 13.72 8.41 5.34
CA ILE A 257 13.99 7.33 4.37
C ILE A 257 13.30 7.64 3.04
N ASP A 258 12.04 8.05 3.07
CA ASP A 258 11.28 8.40 1.88
C ASP A 258 10.10 9.32 2.22
N HIS A 259 9.63 10.02 1.19
CA HIS A 259 8.31 10.63 1.13
C HIS A 259 7.56 10.02 -0.06
N LEU A 260 6.43 9.39 0.18
CA LEU A 260 5.63 8.71 -0.84
C LEU A 260 4.33 9.47 -1.15
N VAL A 261 4.07 9.78 -2.42
CA VAL A 261 2.77 10.26 -2.89
C VAL A 261 1.99 9.08 -3.42
N ILE A 262 0.84 8.79 -2.82
CA ILE A 262 0.05 7.59 -3.05
C ILE A 262 -1.14 7.91 -3.95
N GLY A 263 -1.17 7.30 -5.13
CA GLY A 263 -2.33 7.27 -6.01
C GLY A 263 -3.07 5.95 -5.89
N ALA A 264 -4.14 5.80 -6.68
CA ALA A 264 -4.90 4.55 -6.75
C ALA A 264 -4.02 3.40 -7.29
N ASP A 265 -3.34 3.64 -8.41
CA ASP A 265 -2.56 2.61 -9.12
C ASP A 265 -1.04 2.87 -9.10
N SER A 266 -0.61 4.11 -8.94
CA SER A 266 0.80 4.51 -8.95
C SER A 266 1.25 5.08 -7.60
N VAL A 267 2.57 5.15 -7.39
CA VAL A 267 3.20 5.82 -6.25
C VAL A 267 4.40 6.60 -6.76
N TYR A 268 4.56 7.84 -6.29
CA TYR A 268 5.79 8.61 -6.45
C TYR A 268 6.65 8.48 -5.19
N SER A 269 7.94 8.20 -5.37
CA SER A 269 8.93 8.13 -4.30
C SER A 269 9.96 9.24 -4.48
N PHE A 270 10.06 10.13 -3.51
CA PHE A 270 11.06 11.19 -3.50
C PHE A 270 12.49 10.60 -3.43
N ALA A 271 12.69 9.52 -2.67
CA ALA A 271 13.99 8.86 -2.60
C ALA A 271 14.42 8.26 -3.95
N ARG A 272 13.47 7.70 -4.73
CA ARG A 272 13.73 7.12 -6.07
C ARG A 272 13.87 8.18 -7.16
N ALA A 273 13.06 9.22 -7.12
CA ALA A 273 13.07 10.30 -8.11
C ALA A 273 14.23 11.30 -7.91
N GLY A 274 14.82 11.32 -6.71
CA GLY A 274 15.82 12.29 -6.30
C GLY A 274 15.21 13.37 -5.41
N TRP A 275 15.94 13.74 -4.36
CA TRP A 275 15.46 14.72 -3.39
C TRP A 275 15.42 16.13 -4.01
N PRO A 276 14.40 16.94 -3.70
CA PRO A 276 14.32 18.31 -4.19
C PRO A 276 15.45 19.13 -3.56
N GLU A 277 16.32 19.70 -4.39
CA GLU A 277 17.29 20.69 -3.93
C GLU A 277 16.63 22.06 -3.95
N LEU A 278 16.56 22.74 -2.81
CA LEU A 278 16.43 24.19 -2.86
C LEU A 278 17.73 24.71 -3.47
N ALA A 279 17.63 25.52 -4.52
CA ALA A 279 18.76 26.32 -4.97
C ALA A 279 19.37 27.02 -3.75
N ARG A 280 20.52 26.53 -3.28
CA ARG A 280 21.28 27.22 -2.24
C ARG A 280 21.56 28.60 -2.81
N LYS A 281 20.97 29.63 -2.19
CA LYS A 281 21.37 31.01 -2.48
C LYS A 281 22.89 31.04 -2.30
N PRO A 282 23.68 31.39 -3.33
CA PRO A 282 25.14 31.31 -3.22
C PRO A 282 25.58 32.15 -2.01
N ALA A 283 26.33 31.52 -1.12
CA ALA A 283 27.00 32.21 -0.02
C ALA A 283 28.01 33.17 -0.63
N GLY A 284 27.60 34.42 -0.85
CA GLY A 284 28.45 35.39 -1.56
C GLY A 284 27.77 36.65 -2.09
N ALA A 285 26.45 36.82 -1.97
CA ALA A 285 25.84 38.13 -2.20
C ALA A 285 26.15 39.03 -0.99
N ARG A 286 27.29 39.74 -1.05
CA ARG A 286 27.62 40.82 -0.14
C ARG A 286 26.42 41.75 -0.01
N GLU A 287 26.00 42.01 1.22
CA GLU A 287 25.06 43.06 1.54
C GLU A 287 25.57 44.35 0.92
N ALA A 288 24.79 44.95 0.03
CA ALA A 288 25.04 46.30 -0.42
C ALA A 288 24.87 47.20 0.82
N GLU A 289 25.98 47.80 1.25
CA GLU A 289 26.02 48.86 2.26
C GLU A 289 24.89 49.85 1.98
N GLY A 290 23.98 49.99 2.95
CA GLY A 290 23.02 51.08 2.97
C GLY A 290 23.75 52.42 3.04
N PRO A 291 23.17 53.50 2.49
CA PRO A 291 23.82 54.80 2.51
C PRO A 291 23.94 55.30 3.96
N PRO A 292 25.03 56.01 4.31
CA PRO A 292 25.26 56.44 5.68
C PRO A 292 24.20 57.48 6.11
N HIS A 293 23.67 57.28 7.30
CA HIS A 293 22.84 58.25 8.01
C HIS A 293 23.55 59.60 8.15
N GLY A 294 22.93 60.69 7.70
CA GLY A 294 23.41 62.03 8.02
C GLY A 294 22.73 63.18 7.28
N ALA A 295 21.49 63.51 7.64
CA ALA A 295 20.97 64.89 7.54
C ALA A 295 19.65 65.02 8.32
N VAL A 296 19.70 65.68 9.48
CA VAL A 296 18.52 66.16 10.21
C VAL A 296 18.07 67.48 9.55
N PRO A 297 16.81 67.64 9.10
CA PRO A 297 16.36 68.94 8.61
C PRO A 297 16.04 69.86 9.80
N ARG A 298 16.68 71.04 9.82
CA ARG A 298 16.29 72.18 10.66
C ARG A 298 14.90 72.66 10.24
N VAL A 299 13.97 72.68 11.20
CA VAL A 299 12.67 73.35 11.07
C VAL A 299 12.90 74.86 11.10
N ALA A 300 12.59 75.54 9.99
CA ALA A 300 12.52 77.00 9.94
C ALA A 300 11.08 77.42 10.28
N ASN A 301 10.90 78.07 11.42
CA ASN A 301 9.70 78.87 11.71
C ASN A 301 9.65 80.04 10.72
N LYS A 302 8.54 80.20 9.99
CA LYS A 302 8.16 81.45 9.34
C LYS A 302 7.05 82.11 10.15
N VAL A 303 7.28 83.35 10.54
CA VAL A 303 6.25 84.37 10.75
C VAL A 303 5.68 84.75 9.39
#